data_AF-A0A1J3D2C0-F1
#
_entry.id   AF-A0A1J3D2C0-F1
#
_cell.length_a   1.000
_cell.length_b   1.000
_cell.length_c   1.000
_cell.angle_alpha   90.00
_cell.angle_beta   90.00
_cell.angle_gamma   90.00
#
_symmetry.space_group_name_H-M   'P 1'
#
loop_
_entity.id
_entity.type
_entity.pdbx_description
1 polymer ?
#
loop_
_entity_poly.entity_id
_entity_poly.type
_entity_poly.pdbx_seq_one_letter_code
_entity_poly.pdbx_strand_id
1 'polypeptide(L)'
;FVGLDVEMEIQTHYSEIMDIVDELFVFIFTRVNDRCQKELAAVGKQFPFAPLKFLPKTLRLTFAEGIQMLKNAGVEVDPLGDLNTESERKLGQLVLEKYDTEFYMLHRYPSAVRPFYTMPCADDSRYSNSFDVFIR
;
A
#
# COMPACT_ATOMS: atom_id res chain seq x y z
N PHE A 1 15.55 8.93 10.97
CA PHE A 1 14.42 8.03 11.22
C PHE A 1 14.97 6.67 11.66
N VAL A 2 14.12 5.75 12.15
CA VAL A 2 14.49 4.34 12.38
C VAL A 2 13.79 3.51 11.31
N GLY A 3 14.53 2.68 10.58
CA GLY A 3 14.01 1.79 9.55
C GLY A 3 13.68 0.41 10.11
N LEU A 4 12.60 -0.20 9.61
CA LEU A 4 12.29 -1.61 9.82
C LEU A 4 12.33 -2.29 8.45
N ASP A 5 13.43 -2.98 8.17
CA ASP A 5 13.72 -3.57 6.88
C ASP A 5 13.49 -5.09 6.92
N VAL A 6 12.96 -5.64 5.83
CA VAL A 6 12.71 -7.08 5.66
C VAL A 6 13.21 -7.50 4.29
N GLU A 7 14.09 -8.49 4.27
CA GLU A 7 14.53 -9.19 3.06
C GLU A 7 14.22 -10.68 3.22
N MET A 8 13.73 -11.32 2.16
CA MET A 8 13.43 -12.74 2.16
C MET A 8 13.77 -13.39 0.80
N GLU A 9 14.31 -14.60 0.83
CA GLU A 9 14.37 -15.47 -0.33
C GLU A 9 12.97 -15.86 -0.79
N ILE A 10 12.70 -15.78 -2.10
CA ILE A 10 11.45 -16.22 -2.72
C ILE A 10 11.67 -17.52 -3.46
N GLN A 11 10.69 -18.42 -3.47
CA GLN A 11 10.82 -19.70 -4.18
C GLN A 11 10.29 -19.62 -5.62
N THR A 12 9.11 -19.01 -5.79
CA THR A 12 8.38 -19.04 -7.06
C THR A 12 8.03 -17.65 -7.56
N HIS A 13 7.57 -16.76 -6.68
CA HIS A 13 7.07 -15.45 -7.10
C HIS A 13 7.16 -14.41 -5.99
N TYR A 14 7.39 -13.14 -6.35
CA TYR A 14 7.55 -12.04 -5.38
C TYR A 14 6.31 -11.76 -4.52
N SER A 15 5.15 -12.28 -4.92
CA SER A 15 3.92 -12.21 -4.12
C SER A 15 4.09 -12.89 -2.75
N GLU A 16 5.01 -13.84 -2.61
CA GLU A 16 5.36 -14.46 -1.32
C GLU A 16 5.78 -13.39 -0.28
N ILE A 17 6.58 -12.40 -0.70
CA ILE A 17 6.95 -11.26 0.18
C ILE A 17 5.72 -10.41 0.47
N MET A 18 4.87 -10.15 -0.53
CA MET A 18 3.65 -9.38 -0.31
C MET A 18 2.68 -10.09 0.66
N ASP A 19 2.65 -11.42 0.68
CA ASP A 19 1.85 -12.22 1.62
C ASP A 19 2.37 -12.07 3.06
N ILE A 20 3.70 -12.02 3.24
CA ILE A 20 4.30 -11.75 4.55
C ILE A 20 4.00 -10.32 5.02
N VAL A 21 4.12 -9.34 4.13
CA VAL A 21 3.82 -7.93 4.47
C VAL A 21 2.36 -7.79 4.88
N ASP A 22 1.44 -8.45 4.18
CA ASP A 22 0.01 -8.48 4.51
C ASP A 22 -0.22 -9.05 5.92
N GLU A 23 0.28 -10.25 6.19
CA GLU A 23 0.15 -10.89 7.50
C GLU A 23 0.80 -10.07 8.63
N LEU A 24 1.98 -9.51 8.39
CA LEU A 24 2.72 -8.71 9.35
C LEU A 24 1.94 -7.47 9.78
N PHE A 25 1.46 -6.67 8.83
CA PHE A 25 0.76 -5.43 9.14
C PHE A 25 -0.62 -5.68 9.75
N VAL A 26 -1.38 -6.65 9.22
CA VAL A 26 -2.68 -7.04 9.81
C VAL A 26 -2.48 -7.53 11.25
N PHE A 27 -1.43 -8.31 11.51
CA PHE A 27 -1.07 -8.72 12.87
C PHE A 27 -0.72 -7.52 13.76
N ILE A 28 0.13 -6.60 13.30
CA ILE A 28 0.52 -5.41 14.06
C ILE A 28 -0.71 -4.58 14.44
N PHE A 29 -1.56 -4.23 13.47
CA PHE A 29 -2.75 -3.42 13.71
C PHE A 29 -3.70 -4.08 14.71
N THR A 30 -3.91 -5.39 14.55
CA THR A 30 -4.72 -6.19 15.48
C THR A 30 -4.13 -6.18 16.89
N ARG A 31 -2.83 -6.46 17.05
CA ARG A 31 -2.18 -6.50 18.36
C ARG A 31 -2.15 -5.13 19.04
N VAL A 32 -1.97 -4.05 18.27
CA VAL A 32 -2.01 -2.68 18.79
C VAL A 32 -3.40 -2.35 19.33
N ASN A 33 -4.46 -2.65 18.57
CA ASN A 33 -5.84 -2.44 19.01
C ASN A 33 -6.23 -3.29 20.22
N ASP A 34 -5.70 -4.51 20.33
CA ASP A 34 -5.97 -5.41 21.46
C ASP A 34 -5.19 -5.04 22.73
N ARG A 35 -3.90 -4.70 22.59
CA ARG A 35 -2.97 -4.58 23.72
C ARG A 35 -2.73 -3.15 24.18
N CYS A 36 -2.95 -2.17 23.31
CA CYS A 36 -2.53 -0.78 23.55
C CYS A 36 -3.73 0.17 23.69
N GLN A 37 -4.89 -0.31 24.15
CA GLN A 37 -6.12 0.49 24.24
C GLN A 37 -5.97 1.73 25.14
N LYS A 38 -5.19 1.60 26.23
CA LYS A 38 -4.96 2.72 27.15
C LYS A 38 -4.13 3.82 26.49
N GLU A 39 -3.10 3.43 25.75
CA GLU A 39 -2.20 4.32 25.03
C GLU A 39 -2.93 4.99 23.86
N LEU A 40 -3.70 4.22 23.08
CA LEU A 40 -4.54 4.75 22.01
C LEU A 40 -5.56 5.77 22.54
N ALA A 41 -6.22 5.49 23.67
CA ALA A 41 -7.14 6.42 24.30
C ALA A 41 -6.42 7.69 24.82
N ALA A 42 -5.20 7.56 25.35
CA ALA A 42 -4.42 8.71 25.79
C ALA A 42 -4.05 9.62 24.62
N VAL A 43 -3.56 9.05 23.50
CA VAL A 43 -3.25 9.80 22.27
C VAL A 43 -4.51 10.44 21.70
N GLY A 44 -5.62 9.68 21.63
CA GLY A 44 -6.89 10.14 21.08
C GLY A 44 -7.51 11.33 21.82
N LYS A 45 -7.19 11.53 23.11
CA LYS A 45 -7.62 12.72 23.86
C LYS A 45 -6.93 14.00 23.39
N GLN A 46 -5.67 13.90 22.97
CA GLN A 46 -4.89 15.05 22.52
C GLN A 46 -5.04 15.27 21.01
N PHE A 47 -5.08 14.19 20.25
CA PHE A 47 -5.21 14.18 18.81
C PHE A 47 -6.36 13.25 18.42
N PRO A 48 -7.60 13.75 18.31
CA PRO A 48 -8.73 12.93 17.92
C PRO A 48 -8.49 12.24 16.58
N PHE A 49 -8.63 10.91 16.54
CA PHE A 49 -8.51 10.11 15.33
C PHE A 49 -9.60 9.04 15.26
N ALA A 50 -10.02 8.70 14.05
CA ALA A 50 -10.84 7.51 13.82
C ALA A 50 -9.96 6.25 13.89
N PRO A 51 -10.43 5.12 14.44
CA PRO A 51 -9.71 3.85 14.36
C PRO A 51 -9.33 3.51 12.91
N LEU A 52 -8.14 2.93 12.72
CA LEU A 52 -7.68 2.52 11.40
C LEU A 52 -8.59 1.42 10.84
N LYS A 53 -9.11 1.63 9.62
CA LYS A 53 -9.83 0.58 8.88
C LYS A 53 -8.85 -0.23 8.04
N PHE A 54 -8.88 -1.54 8.20
CA PHE A 54 -8.08 -2.48 7.41
C PHE A 54 -8.85 -3.78 7.22
N LEU A 55 -8.59 -4.47 6.12
CA LEU A 55 -9.20 -5.77 5.82
C LEU A 55 -8.39 -6.91 6.46
N PRO A 56 -9.03 -8.04 6.83
CA PRO A 56 -8.30 -9.23 7.29
C PRO A 56 -7.33 -9.80 6.24
N LYS A 57 -7.62 -9.58 4.95
CA LYS A 57 -6.74 -9.83 3.82
C LYS A 57 -6.51 -8.51 3.10
N THR A 58 -5.27 -8.04 3.06
CA THR A 58 -4.94 -6.72 2.51
C THR A 58 -5.31 -6.61 1.04
N LEU A 59 -5.98 -5.51 0.68
CA LEU A 59 -6.30 -5.19 -0.70
C LEU A 59 -5.01 -5.00 -1.52
N ARG A 60 -4.93 -5.67 -2.67
CA ARG A 60 -3.87 -5.46 -3.66
C ARG A 60 -4.47 -4.90 -4.92
N LEU A 61 -3.91 -3.80 -5.41
CA LEU A 61 -4.25 -3.19 -6.68
C LEU A 61 -3.00 -3.12 -7.55
N THR A 62 -3.13 -3.41 -8.83
CA THR A 62 -2.07 -3.10 -9.78
C THR A 62 -1.96 -1.58 -9.96
N PHE A 63 -0.78 -1.09 -10.32
CA PHE A 63 -0.55 0.31 -10.63
C PHE A 63 -1.53 0.82 -11.69
N ALA A 64 -1.78 0.00 -12.72
CA ALA A 64 -2.76 0.30 -13.77
C ALA A 64 -4.18 0.46 -13.24
N GLU A 65 -4.62 -0.38 -12.29
CA GLU A 65 -5.93 -0.22 -11.63
C GLU A 65 -6.00 1.08 -10.81
N GLY A 66 -4.93 1.41 -10.07
CA GLY A 66 -4.82 2.66 -9.32
C GLY A 66 -4.90 3.90 -10.23
N ILE A 67 -4.17 3.90 -11.34
CA ILE A 67 -4.24 4.93 -12.38
C ILE A 67 -5.66 5.03 -12.95
N GLN A 68 -6.33 3.90 -13.21
CA GLN A 68 -7.69 3.93 -13.74
C GLN A 68 -8.68 4.51 -12.73
N MET A 69 -8.52 4.22 -11.43
CA MET A 69 -9.31 4.83 -10.37
C MET A 69 -9.14 6.36 -10.34
N LEU A 70 -7.90 6.84 -10.44
CA LEU A 70 -7.60 8.28 -10.47
C LEU A 70 -8.20 8.96 -11.71
N LYS A 71 -8.06 8.36 -12.90
CA LYS A 71 -8.65 8.86 -14.13
C LYS A 71 -10.17 8.93 -14.06
N ASN A 72 -10.82 7.91 -13.51
CA ASN A 72 -12.27 7.89 -13.33
C ASN A 72 -12.75 8.99 -12.36
N ALA A 73 -11.89 9.41 -11.43
CA ALA A 73 -12.13 10.54 -10.53
C ALA A 73 -11.77 11.91 -11.14
N GLY A 74 -11.39 11.95 -12.42
CA GLY A 74 -11.03 13.18 -13.14
C GLY A 74 -9.62 13.71 -12.85
N VAL A 75 -8.74 12.88 -12.28
CA VAL A 75 -7.34 13.25 -12.03
C VAL A 75 -6.51 12.93 -13.27
N GLU A 76 -5.78 13.93 -13.77
CA GLU A 76 -4.80 13.73 -14.84
C GLU A 76 -3.51 13.15 -14.27
N VAL A 77 -3.20 11.92 -14.67
CA VAL A 77 -2.00 11.19 -14.27
C VAL A 77 -1.36 10.51 -15.47
N ASP A 78 -0.03 10.54 -15.53
CA ASP A 78 0.74 9.76 -16.50
C ASP A 78 0.59 8.26 -16.17
N PRO A 79 0.11 7.42 -17.11
CA PRO A 79 -0.06 5.99 -16.87
C PRO A 79 1.22 5.23 -16.54
N LEU A 80 2.39 5.77 -16.90
CA LEU A 80 3.69 5.16 -16.63
C LEU A 80 4.60 6.08 -15.81
N GLY A 81 4.08 7.23 -15.35
CA GLY A 81 4.78 8.14 -14.48
C GLY A 81 4.61 7.77 -13.01
N ASP A 82 5.38 8.43 -12.15
CA ASP A 82 5.29 8.21 -10.71
C ASP A 82 4.08 8.95 -10.11
N LEU A 83 3.53 8.43 -9.02
CA LEU A 83 2.44 9.11 -8.31
C LEU A 83 3.03 10.18 -7.40
N ASN A 84 2.55 11.41 -7.53
CA ASN A 84 2.86 12.45 -6.56
C ASN A 84 1.98 12.29 -5.30
N THR A 85 2.39 12.94 -4.21
CA THR A 85 1.70 12.86 -2.90
C THR A 85 0.20 13.17 -2.95
N GLU A 86 -0.22 14.12 -3.79
CA GLU A 86 -1.65 14.46 -3.91
C GLU A 86 -2.44 13.36 -4.63
N SER A 87 -1.83 12.72 -5.62
CA SER A 87 -2.41 11.57 -6.33
C SER A 87 -2.47 10.34 -5.44
N GLU A 88 -1.45 10.09 -4.62
CA GLU A 88 -1.44 9.02 -3.62
C GLU A 88 -2.56 9.23 -2.58
N ARG A 89 -2.68 10.44 -2.02
CA ARG A 89 -3.77 10.80 -1.09
C ARG A 89 -5.14 10.62 -1.72
N LYS A 90 -5.30 11.06 -2.98
CA LYS A 90 -6.58 10.91 -3.68
C LYS A 90 -6.89 9.43 -3.93
N LEU A 91 -5.89 8.63 -4.29
CA LEU A 91 -6.06 7.19 -4.46
C LEU A 91 -6.46 6.52 -3.13
N GLY A 92 -5.82 6.89 -2.01
CA GLY A 92 -6.18 6.42 -0.67
C GLY A 92 -7.64 6.72 -0.32
N GLN A 93 -8.13 7.93 -0.62
CA GLN A 93 -9.54 8.29 -0.45
C GLN A 93 -10.47 7.41 -1.31
N LEU A 94 -10.14 7.20 -2.58
CA LEU A 94 -10.95 6.36 -3.48
C LEU A 94 -10.95 4.90 -3.04
N VAL A 95 -9.83 4.40 -2.50
CA VAL A 95 -9.74 3.06 -1.92
C VAL A 95 -10.63 2.94 -0.70
N LEU A 96 -10.59 3.92 0.21
CA LEU A 96 -11.47 3.96 1.38
C LEU A 96 -12.94 3.99 0.98
N GLU A 97 -13.33 4.85 0.03
CA GLU A 97 -14.72 4.97 -0.44
C GLU A 97 -15.24 3.69 -1.08
N LYS A 98 -14.39 2.97 -1.85
CA LYS A 98 -14.80 1.80 -2.62
C LYS A 98 -14.68 0.48 -1.87
N TYR A 99 -13.69 0.33 -1.00
CA TYR A 99 -13.31 -0.93 -0.36
C TYR A 99 -13.35 -0.88 1.18
N ASP A 100 -13.71 0.26 1.77
CA ASP A 100 -13.78 0.48 3.22
C ASP A 100 -12.48 0.13 3.98
N THR A 101 -11.33 0.43 3.36
CA THR A 101 -10.00 0.19 3.94
C THR A 101 -9.09 1.40 3.75
N GLU A 102 -8.27 1.68 4.76
CA GLU A 102 -7.21 2.70 4.75
C GLU A 102 -5.82 2.06 4.58
N PHE A 103 -5.75 0.73 4.43
CA PHE A 103 -4.53 -0.04 4.21
C PHE A 103 -4.64 -0.89 2.95
N TYR A 104 -3.70 -0.73 2.03
CA TYR A 104 -3.63 -1.47 0.76
C TYR A 104 -2.20 -1.50 0.20
N MET A 105 -1.99 -2.36 -0.79
CA MET A 105 -0.75 -2.43 -1.56
C MET A 105 -1.03 -2.06 -3.01
N LEU A 106 -0.18 -1.20 -3.58
CA LEU A 106 -0.14 -0.95 -5.01
C LEU A 106 1.08 -1.69 -5.58
N HIS A 107 0.88 -2.56 -6.57
CA HIS A 107 1.95 -3.38 -7.12
C HIS A 107 2.05 -3.27 -8.64
N ARG A 108 3.15 -3.76 -9.23
CA ARG A 108 3.46 -3.61 -10.65
C ARG A 108 3.64 -2.14 -11.06
N TYR A 109 4.52 -1.42 -10.37
CA TYR A 109 4.87 -0.06 -10.76
C TYR A 109 5.60 -0.02 -12.13
N PRO A 110 5.61 1.12 -12.83
CA PRO A 110 6.39 1.29 -14.04
C PRO A 110 7.89 1.12 -13.77
N SER A 111 8.59 0.34 -14.60
CA SER A 111 10.02 0.08 -14.43
C SER A 111 10.87 1.37 -14.45
N ALA A 112 10.44 2.36 -15.22
CA ALA A 112 11.15 3.63 -15.39
C ALA A 112 11.21 4.50 -14.12
N VAL A 113 10.32 4.28 -13.15
CA VAL A 113 10.26 5.05 -11.90
C VAL A 113 10.86 4.30 -10.71
N ARG A 114 11.33 3.05 -10.93
CA ARG A 114 11.91 2.23 -9.86
C ARG A 114 13.45 2.21 -9.95
N PRO A 115 14.14 1.96 -8.83
CA PRO A 115 15.60 1.82 -8.82
C PRO A 115 16.10 0.71 -9.75
N PHE A 116 17.36 0.82 -10.19
CA PHE A 116 17.98 -0.07 -11.18
C PHE A 116 17.97 -1.58 -10.81
N TYR A 117 17.90 -1.91 -9.52
CA TYR A 117 17.89 -3.29 -9.03
C TYR A 117 16.51 -3.95 -9.09
N THR A 118 15.48 -3.21 -9.52
CA THR A 118 14.11 -3.72 -9.54
C THR A 118 13.93 -4.71 -10.69
N MET A 119 13.45 -5.91 -10.36
CA MET A 119 13.18 -6.96 -11.36
C MET A 119 12.01 -6.54 -12.27
N PRO A 120 12.16 -6.51 -13.61
CA PRO A 120 11.04 -6.28 -14.52
C PRO A 120 9.98 -7.39 -14.46
N CYS A 121 8.73 -7.06 -14.78
CA CYS A 121 7.69 -8.07 -14.95
C CYS A 121 7.99 -8.92 -16.19
N ALA A 122 7.83 -10.23 -16.08
CA ALA A 122 8.12 -11.17 -17.17
C ALA A 122 7.16 -11.04 -18.36
N ASP A 123 5.92 -10.60 -18.10
CA ASP A 123 4.86 -10.45 -19.09
C ASP A 123 4.86 -9.08 -19.78
N ASP A 124 5.32 -8.01 -19.11
CA ASP A 124 5.41 -6.66 -19.66
C ASP A 124 6.55 -5.88 -19.01
N SER A 125 7.65 -5.69 -19.75
CA SER A 125 8.87 -5.01 -19.26
C SER A 125 8.68 -3.53 -18.90
N ARG A 126 7.56 -2.92 -19.30
CA ARG A 126 7.21 -1.55 -18.86
C ARG A 126 6.88 -1.50 -17.38
N TYR A 127 6.51 -2.62 -16.77
CA TYR A 127 6.23 -2.76 -15.35
C TYR A 127 7.30 -3.60 -14.66
N SER A 128 7.38 -3.49 -13.35
CA SER A 128 8.33 -4.21 -12.51
C SER A 128 7.66 -4.98 -11.38
N ASN A 129 8.31 -6.03 -10.90
CA ASN A 129 7.92 -6.82 -9.72
C ASN A 129 8.22 -6.03 -8.43
N SER A 130 7.54 -4.91 -8.28
CA SER A 130 7.67 -4.00 -7.15
C SER A 130 6.30 -3.61 -6.64
N PHE A 131 6.26 -3.16 -5.39
CA PHE A 131 5.05 -2.71 -4.74
C PHE A 131 5.40 -1.65 -3.70
N ASP A 132 4.41 -0.81 -3.42
CA ASP A 132 4.40 0.10 -2.28
C ASP A 132 3.19 -0.22 -1.41
N VAL A 133 3.30 0.09 -0.12
CA VAL A 133 2.27 -0.17 0.89
C VAL A 133 1.81 1.18 1.44
N PHE A 134 0.50 1.38 1.46
CA PHE A 134 -0.10 2.65 1.87
C PHE A 134 -0.89 2.47 3.15
N ILE A 135 -0.77 3.47 4.03
CA ILE A 135 -1.62 3.66 5.19
C ILE A 135 -2.07 5.12 5.22
N ARG A 136 -3.38 5.35 5.13
CA ARG A 136 -4.01 6.69 5.14
C ARG A 136 -3.44 7.67 4.12
#